data_AF-A0A2V6J3D5-F1
#
_entry.id   AF-A0A2V6J3D5-F1
#
_cell.length_a   1.000
_cell.length_b   1.000
_cell.length_c   1.000
_cell.angle_alpha   90.00
_cell.angle_beta   90.00
_cell.angle_gamma   90.00
#
_symmetry.space_group_name_H-M   'P 1'
#
loop_
_entity.id
_entity.type
_entity.pdbx_description
1 polymer ?
#
loop_
_entity_poly.entity_id
_entity_poly.type
_entity_poly.pdbx_seq_one_letter_code
_entity_poly.pdbx_strand_id
1 'polypeptide(L)'
;MLDRLFGAGARLVIFDLVFNNPNDGDPGFHAALDRYHDRVVVGMNIDTQNNTQIVLPNTQLIPPPAETDDRVGFVNYWNDELDGKLRAARFFTSERQLAGVAPVSGDEVYASMSSRALTKLGRSADIPQDQRDHLFRFS
;
A
#
# COMPACT_ATOMS: atom_id res chain seq x y z
N MET A 1 6.83 20.21 0.24
CA MET A 1 7.83 19.14 -0.02
C MET A 1 7.63 18.48 -1.37
N LEU A 2 6.45 17.93 -1.66
CA LEU A 2 6.14 17.27 -2.94
C LEU A 2 6.44 18.16 -4.16
N ASP A 3 6.08 19.45 -4.13
CA ASP A 3 6.39 20.37 -5.25
C ASP A 3 7.89 20.42 -5.57
N ARG A 4 8.75 20.36 -4.54
CA ARG A 4 10.21 20.36 -4.70
C ARG A 4 10.70 19.03 -5.28
N LEU A 5 10.17 17.89 -4.83
CA LEU A 5 10.55 16.57 -5.35
C LEU A 5 10.16 16.42 -6.82
N PHE A 6 8.93 16.82 -7.18
CA PHE A 6 8.47 16.76 -8.56
C PHE A 6 9.13 17.82 -9.45
N GLY A 7 9.40 19.02 -8.91
CA GLY A 7 10.19 20.04 -9.60
C GLY A 7 11.64 19.58 -9.89
N ALA A 8 12.18 18.68 -9.07
CA ALA A 8 13.48 18.05 -9.27
C ALA A 8 13.44 16.82 -10.20
N GLY A 9 12.27 16.47 -10.77
CA GLY A 9 12.14 15.38 -11.74
C GLY A 9 11.77 14.01 -11.16
N ALA A 10 11.35 13.93 -9.90
CA ALA A 10 10.79 12.68 -9.37
C ALA A 10 9.59 12.23 -10.22
N ARG A 11 9.52 10.94 -10.55
CA ARG A 11 8.38 10.37 -11.30
C ARG A 11 7.25 9.92 -10.38
N LEU A 12 7.61 9.47 -9.18
CA LEU A 12 6.72 8.96 -8.15
C LEU A 12 7.33 9.30 -6.78
N VAL A 13 6.51 9.65 -5.80
CA VAL A 13 6.92 9.74 -4.39
C VAL A 13 6.11 8.74 -3.59
N ILE A 14 6.80 7.88 -2.84
CA ILE A 14 6.19 6.88 -1.97
C ILE A 14 6.47 7.27 -0.52
N PHE A 15 5.42 7.27 0.30
CA PHE A 15 5.53 7.44 1.74
C PHE A 15 5.34 6.08 2.41
N ASP A 16 6.46 5.43 2.76
CA ASP A 16 6.48 4.19 3.54
C ASP A 16 6.31 4.48 5.04
N LEU A 17 5.17 5.12 5.35
CA LEU A 17 4.75 5.52 6.68
C LEU A 17 3.22 5.46 6.73
N VAL A 18 2.68 5.06 7.87
CA VAL A 18 1.24 5.10 8.12
C VAL A 18 0.89 6.36 8.88
N PHE A 19 0.16 7.27 8.24
CA PHE A 19 -0.29 8.54 8.84
C PHE A 19 -1.64 8.39 9.54
N ASN A 20 -1.74 7.52 10.54
CA ASN A 20 -3.02 7.17 11.18
C ASN A 20 -3.54 8.20 12.20
N ASN A 21 -2.69 9.06 12.73
CA ASN A 21 -3.07 10.11 13.68
C ASN A 21 -3.14 11.49 13.00
N PRO A 22 -4.26 12.22 13.12
CA PRO A 22 -4.40 13.56 12.56
C PRO A 22 -3.40 14.56 13.15
N ASN A 23 -2.97 15.53 12.34
CA ASN A 23 -2.14 16.66 12.77
C ASN A 23 -2.41 17.93 11.93
N ASP A 24 -1.93 19.08 12.41
CA ASP A 24 -2.15 20.39 11.77
C ASP A 24 -1.58 20.51 10.35
N GLY A 25 -0.66 19.62 9.96
CA GLY A 25 -0.10 19.55 8.62
C GLY A 25 -0.97 18.80 7.60
N ASP A 26 -1.97 18.04 8.04
CA ASP A 26 -2.76 17.15 7.18
C ASP A 26 -3.55 17.89 6.08
N PRO A 27 -4.19 19.05 6.32
CA PRO A 27 -4.89 19.77 5.25
C PRO A 27 -3.97 20.17 4.09
N GLY A 28 -2.75 20.62 4.40
CA GLY A 28 -1.75 20.97 3.40
C GLY A 28 -1.19 19.74 2.68
N PHE A 29 -1.03 18.63 3.42
CA PHE A 29 -0.56 17.38 2.84
C PHE A 29 -1.61 16.74 1.94
N HIS A 30 -2.88 16.69 2.37
CA HIS A 30 -4.03 16.26 1.60
C HIS A 30 -4.12 16.99 0.25
N ALA A 31 -4.09 18.33 0.28
CA ALA A 31 -4.11 19.14 -0.94
C ALA A 31 -2.94 18.82 -1.90
N ALA A 32 -1.78 18.46 -1.35
CA ALA A 32 -0.63 18.06 -2.15
C ALA A 32 -0.79 16.62 -2.71
N LEU A 33 -1.34 15.69 -1.93
CA LEU A 33 -1.64 14.33 -2.39
C LEU A 33 -2.70 14.34 -3.51
N ASP A 34 -3.70 15.22 -3.42
CA ASP A 34 -4.70 15.41 -4.47
C ASP A 34 -4.07 16.00 -5.74
N ARG A 35 -3.25 17.05 -5.61
CA ARG A 35 -2.55 17.66 -6.76
C ARG A 35 -1.65 16.66 -7.50
N TYR A 36 -1.02 15.75 -6.76
CA TYR A 36 -0.09 14.77 -7.29
C TYR A 36 -0.65 13.34 -7.29
N HIS A 37 -1.97 13.19 -7.34
CA HIS A 37 -2.71 11.93 -7.20
C HIS A 37 -2.08 10.75 -7.95
N ASP A 38 -1.77 10.92 -9.24
CA ASP A 38 -1.24 9.85 -10.09
C ASP A 38 0.25 9.56 -9.87
N ARG A 39 0.89 10.29 -8.95
CA ARG A 39 2.34 10.25 -8.71
C ARG A 39 2.71 10.11 -7.24
N VAL A 40 1.75 9.79 -6.38
CA VAL A 40 1.99 9.55 -4.95
C VAL A 40 1.43 8.21 -4.51
N VAL A 41 2.09 7.59 -3.53
CA VAL A 41 1.59 6.41 -2.80
C VAL A 41 1.83 6.62 -1.31
N VAL A 42 0.86 6.25 -0.48
CA VAL A 42 0.87 6.33 0.99
C VAL A 42 0.64 4.94 1.57
N GLY A 43 1.33 4.64 2.67
CA GLY A 43 1.21 3.36 3.35
C GLY A 43 -0.07 3.21 4.15
N MET A 44 -0.68 2.04 4.04
CA MET A 44 -1.48 1.45 5.11
C MET A 44 -0.72 0.26 5.72
N ASN A 45 -1.04 -0.10 6.95
CA ASN A 45 -0.47 -1.28 7.61
C ASN A 45 -1.54 -2.29 7.98
N ILE A 46 -1.17 -3.56 8.02
CA ILE A 46 -1.98 -4.65 8.54
C ILE A 46 -1.33 -5.09 9.85
N ASP A 47 -1.97 -4.75 10.96
CA ASP A 47 -1.50 -5.10 12.29
C ASP A 47 -1.82 -6.57 12.60
N THR A 48 -0.88 -7.43 12.24
CA THR A 48 -0.95 -8.88 12.48
C THR A 48 -0.83 -9.27 13.96
N GLN A 49 -0.43 -8.36 14.84
CA GLN A 49 -0.31 -8.63 16.29
C GLN A 49 -1.64 -8.36 17.02
N ASN A 50 -2.51 -7.52 16.46
CA ASN A 50 -3.78 -7.14 17.05
C ASN A 50 -4.97 -7.52 16.13
N ASN A 51 -5.31 -8.81 16.11
CA ASN A 51 -6.45 -9.37 15.35
C ASN A 51 -6.43 -9.10 13.83
N THR A 52 -5.25 -8.88 13.23
CA THR A 52 -5.09 -8.60 11.80
C THR A 52 -5.91 -7.38 11.35
N GLN A 53 -5.78 -6.27 12.08
CA GLN A 53 -6.50 -5.03 11.80
C GLN A 53 -5.84 -4.23 10.67
N ILE A 54 -6.64 -3.72 9.74
CA ILE A 54 -6.18 -2.73 8.74
C ILE A 54 -6.09 -1.35 9.41
N VAL A 55 -4.90 -0.75 9.35
CA VAL A 55 -4.58 0.58 9.85
C VAL A 55 -4.38 1.51 8.65
N LEU A 56 -5.41 2.32 8.38
CA LEU A 56 -5.46 3.25 7.25
C LEU A 56 -4.78 4.60 7.59
N PRO A 57 -4.40 5.39 6.57
CA PRO A 57 -4.17 6.82 6.75
C PRO A 57 -5.40 7.49 7.38
N ASN A 58 -5.18 8.55 8.15
CA ASN A 58 -6.26 9.27 8.80
C ASN A 58 -7.19 9.95 7.77
N THR A 59 -8.43 10.18 8.18
CA THR A 59 -9.50 10.66 7.29
C THR A 59 -9.34 12.10 6.82
N GLN A 60 -8.48 12.91 7.47
CA GLN A 60 -8.14 14.25 6.98
C GLN A 60 -7.14 14.18 5.82
N LEU A 61 -6.31 13.13 5.77
CA LEU A 61 -5.31 12.94 4.74
C LEU A 61 -5.89 12.23 3.50
N ILE A 62 -6.56 11.10 3.71
CA ILE A 62 -7.26 10.33 2.67
C ILE A 62 -8.71 10.11 3.15
N PRO A 63 -9.70 10.81 2.55
CA PRO A 63 -11.11 10.60 2.89
C PRO A 63 -11.59 9.18 2.56
N PRO A 64 -12.57 8.63 3.28
CA PRO A 64 -13.16 7.33 2.95
C PRO A 64 -13.83 7.31 1.55
N PRO A 65 -13.79 6.17 0.83
CA PRO A 65 -13.12 4.91 1.20
C PRO A 65 -11.61 4.95 0.96
N ALA A 66 -10.81 4.79 2.01
CA ALA A 66 -9.35 4.90 1.93
C ALA A 66 -8.67 3.56 1.61
N GLU A 67 -9.32 2.46 1.97
CA GLU A 67 -8.91 1.08 1.74
C GLU A 67 -8.71 0.73 0.26
N THR A 68 -9.48 1.38 -0.63
CA THR A 68 -9.41 1.17 -2.09
C THR A 68 -8.87 2.35 -2.87
N ASP A 69 -8.63 3.50 -2.21
CA ASP A 69 -7.99 4.66 -2.82
C ASP A 69 -6.69 4.25 -3.51
N ASP A 70 -6.50 4.71 -4.76
CA ASP A 70 -5.41 4.23 -5.60
C ASP A 70 -4.03 4.72 -5.14
N ARG A 71 -3.99 5.68 -4.22
CA ARG A 71 -2.80 6.18 -3.56
C ARG A 71 -2.44 5.31 -2.35
N VAL A 72 -3.35 4.50 -1.82
CA VAL A 72 -3.12 3.69 -0.62
C VAL A 72 -2.69 2.28 -1.00
N GLY A 73 -1.60 1.81 -0.39
CA GLY A 73 -1.13 0.44 -0.54
C GLY A 73 -0.54 -0.10 0.75
N PHE A 74 -0.71 -1.40 1.02
CA PHE A 74 -0.17 -2.00 2.23
C PHE A 74 1.35 -2.13 2.18
N VAL A 75 2.00 -1.92 3.33
CA VAL A 75 3.47 -1.99 3.48
C VAL A 75 3.97 -3.37 3.92
N ASN A 76 3.05 -4.26 4.28
CA ASN A 76 3.35 -5.51 4.94
C ASN A 76 4.05 -6.53 4.04
N TYR A 77 5.01 -7.21 4.65
CA TYR A 77 5.58 -8.46 4.18
C TYR A 77 5.42 -9.51 5.28
N TRP A 78 5.28 -10.78 4.86
CA TRP A 78 5.12 -11.90 5.77
C TRP A 78 6.35 -12.80 5.69
N ASN A 79 6.90 -13.13 6.85
CA ASN A 79 8.02 -14.05 6.94
C ASN A 79 7.55 -15.48 6.68
N ASP A 80 8.45 -16.29 6.11
CA ASP A 80 8.24 -17.72 5.95
C ASP A 80 8.03 -18.39 7.33
N GLU A 81 6.98 -19.21 7.46
CA GLU A 81 6.62 -19.81 8.74
C GLU A 81 7.63 -20.87 9.22
N LEU A 82 8.43 -21.46 8.31
CA LEU A 82 9.39 -22.51 8.68
C LEU A 82 10.64 -21.95 9.36
N ASP A 83 11.13 -20.78 8.92
CA ASP A 83 12.40 -20.23 9.40
C ASP A 83 12.37 -18.74 9.78
N GLY A 84 11.21 -18.09 9.67
CA GLY A 84 11.02 -16.69 10.04
C GLY A 84 11.70 -15.69 9.11
N LYS A 85 12.19 -16.12 7.93
CA LYS A 85 12.86 -15.22 6.98
C LYS A 85 11.90 -14.68 5.93
N LEU A 86 12.10 -13.43 5.55
CA LEU A 86 11.42 -12.85 4.40
C LEU A 86 11.95 -13.49 3.09
N ARG A 87 11.07 -14.12 2.31
CA ARG A 87 11.44 -14.82 1.06
C ARG A 87 10.48 -14.58 -0.10
N ALA A 88 9.32 -14.01 0.19
CA ALA A 88 8.26 -13.81 -0.79
C ALA A 88 7.62 -12.44 -0.64
N ALA A 89 7.08 -11.94 -1.75
CA ALA A 89 6.27 -10.74 -1.79
C ALA A 89 4.84 -11.13 -2.18
N ARG A 90 3.86 -10.51 -1.52
CA ARG A 90 2.45 -10.60 -1.91
C ARG A 90 2.03 -9.25 -2.47
N PHE A 91 1.45 -9.25 -3.67
CA PHE A 91 1.09 -8.02 -4.37
C PHE A 91 -0.34 -7.58 -4.12
N PHE A 92 -1.21 -8.51 -3.74
CA PHE A 92 -2.62 -8.30 -3.48
C PHE A 92 -3.10 -9.16 -2.31
N THR A 93 -4.04 -8.66 -1.51
CA THR A 93 -4.68 -9.43 -0.43
C THR A 93 -6.15 -9.02 -0.27
N SER A 94 -6.87 -9.64 0.67
CA SER A 94 -8.25 -9.30 1.04
C SER A 94 -8.48 -9.62 2.51
N GLU A 95 -9.55 -9.09 3.11
CA GLU A 95 -9.89 -9.41 4.51
C GLU A 95 -10.02 -10.93 4.75
N ARG A 96 -10.60 -11.67 3.78
CA ARG A 96 -10.73 -13.12 3.88
C ARG A 96 -9.38 -13.81 3.96
N GLN A 97 -8.44 -13.43 3.10
CA GLN A 97 -7.10 -14.00 3.12
C GLN A 97 -6.36 -13.65 4.41
N LEU A 98 -6.54 -12.42 4.91
CA LEU A 98 -6.01 -11.98 6.19
C LEU A 98 -6.60 -12.76 7.38
N ALA A 99 -7.85 -13.20 7.25
CA ALA A 99 -8.49 -14.11 8.20
C ALA A 99 -8.13 -15.60 7.98
N GLY A 100 -7.21 -15.92 7.07
CA GLY A 100 -6.80 -17.30 6.77
C GLY A 100 -7.84 -18.11 5.98
N VAL A 101 -8.82 -17.43 5.36
CA VAL A 101 -9.88 -18.05 4.57
C VAL A 101 -9.58 -17.88 3.09
N ALA A 102 -9.93 -18.89 2.28
CA ALA A 102 -9.75 -18.83 0.84
C ALA A 102 -10.50 -17.62 0.23
N PRO A 103 -9.85 -16.89 -0.69
CA PRO A 103 -10.46 -15.77 -1.38
C PRO A 103 -11.55 -16.24 -2.35
N VAL A 104 -12.53 -15.38 -2.60
CA VAL A 104 -13.63 -15.64 -3.53
C VAL A 104 -13.77 -14.50 -4.55
N SER A 105 -14.44 -14.80 -5.67
CA SER A 105 -14.74 -13.77 -6.67
C SER A 105 -15.62 -12.68 -6.05
N GLY A 106 -15.19 -11.42 -6.19
CA GLY A 106 -15.88 -10.26 -5.65
C GLY A 106 -15.38 -9.77 -4.29
N ASP A 107 -14.38 -10.43 -3.70
CA ASP A 107 -13.67 -9.88 -2.54
C ASP A 107 -13.09 -8.50 -2.87
N GLU A 108 -13.13 -7.58 -1.90
CA GLU A 108 -12.39 -6.34 -1.99
C GLU A 108 -10.89 -6.65 -1.91
N VAL A 109 -10.15 -6.20 -2.93
CA VAL A 109 -8.73 -6.49 -3.09
C VAL A 109 -7.91 -5.27 -2.70
N TYR A 110 -7.04 -5.46 -1.72
CA TYR A 110 -6.06 -4.48 -1.31
C TYR A 110 -4.76 -4.70 -2.07
N ALA A 111 -4.19 -3.63 -2.63
CA ALA A 111 -2.93 -3.68 -3.36
C ALA A 111 -1.75 -3.35 -2.44
N SER A 112 -0.61 -4.02 -2.66
CA SER A 112 0.64 -3.66 -1.99
C SER A 112 1.12 -2.28 -2.43
N MET A 113 1.94 -1.64 -1.60
CA MET A 113 2.62 -0.39 -1.95
C MET A 113 3.43 -0.52 -3.25
N SER A 114 4.11 -1.65 -3.47
CA SER A 114 4.85 -1.94 -4.71
C SER A 114 3.92 -2.06 -5.92
N SER A 115 2.75 -2.68 -5.76
CA SER A 115 1.74 -2.78 -6.83
C SER A 115 1.21 -1.41 -7.24
N ARG A 116 0.92 -0.53 -6.27
CA ARG A 116 0.49 0.85 -6.54
C ARG A 116 1.58 1.63 -7.27
N ALA A 117 2.83 1.49 -6.82
CA ALA A 117 3.96 2.17 -7.43
C ALA A 117 4.19 1.74 -8.89
N LEU A 118 4.24 0.43 -9.15
CA LEU A 118 4.42 -0.11 -10.50
C LEU A 118 3.25 0.30 -11.41
N THR A 119 2.02 0.31 -10.90
CA THR A 119 0.85 0.76 -11.66
C THR A 119 0.98 2.21 -12.08
N LYS A 120 1.27 3.13 -11.14
CA LYS A 120 1.46 4.56 -11.43
C LYS A 120 2.68 4.85 -12.33
N LEU A 121 3.66 3.94 -12.36
CA LEU A 121 4.80 4.00 -13.28
C LEU A 121 4.54 3.40 -14.66
N GLY A 122 3.34 2.89 -14.93
CA GLY A 122 2.96 2.27 -16.21
C GLY A 122 3.50 0.85 -16.39
N ARG A 123 3.76 0.14 -15.28
CA ARG A 123 4.38 -1.19 -15.24
C ARG A 123 3.44 -2.25 -14.66
N SER A 124 2.12 -2.06 -14.77
CA SER A 124 1.12 -3.00 -14.24
C SER A 124 1.26 -4.43 -14.79
N ALA A 125 1.75 -4.56 -16.03
CA ALA A 125 1.99 -5.86 -16.66
C ALA A 125 3.07 -6.70 -15.96
N ASP A 126 3.93 -6.08 -15.15
CA ASP A 126 4.99 -6.78 -14.40
C ASP A 126 4.50 -7.28 -13.04
N ILE A 127 3.27 -6.93 -12.64
CA ILE A 127 2.71 -7.30 -11.34
C ILE A 127 1.97 -8.63 -11.50
N PRO A 128 2.33 -9.68 -10.73
CA PRO A 128 1.53 -10.90 -10.67
C PRO A 128 0.08 -10.60 -10.25
N GLN A 129 -0.88 -10.94 -11.10
CA GLN A 129 -2.31 -10.64 -10.89
C GLN A 129 -3.00 -11.74 -10.07
N ASP A 130 -2.44 -12.08 -8.92
CA ASP A 130 -3.01 -13.02 -7.96
C ASP A 130 -2.71 -12.60 -6.51
N GLN A 131 -3.31 -13.28 -5.54
CA GLN A 131 -3.09 -13.04 -4.11
C GLN A 131 -2.06 -14.01 -3.51
N ARG A 132 -1.21 -14.64 -4.33
CA ARG A 132 -0.23 -15.63 -3.86
C ARG A 132 1.07 -14.94 -3.45
N ASP A 133 1.85 -15.65 -2.64
CA ASP A 133 3.20 -15.25 -2.30
C ASP A 133 4.15 -15.62 -3.46
N HIS A 134 4.90 -14.64 -3.94
CA HIS A 134 5.87 -14.80 -5.03
C HIS A 134 7.28 -14.76 -4.46
N LEU A 135 7.99 -15.89 -4.57
CA LEU A 135 9.35 -16.03 -4.09
C LEU A 135 10.28 -15.06 -4.84
N PHE A 136 11.11 -14.37 -4.09
CA PHE A 136 12.21 -13.59 -4.64
C PHE A 136 13.54 -14.08 -4.06
N ARG A 137 14.61 -13.93 -4.84
CA ARG A 137 15.96 -14.30 -4.41
C ARG A 137 16.73 -13.02 -4.10
N PHE A 138 17.34 -12.97 -2.92
CA PHE A 138 18.44 -12.04 -2.66
C PHE A 138 19.65 -12.53 -3.46
N SER A 139 20.05 -11.77 -4.47
CA SER A 139 21.30 -11.98 -5.20
C SER A 139 22.46 -11.31 -4.50
#